data_AF-A0A1V5LIW6-F1
#
_entry.id   AF-A0A1V5LIW6-F1
#
_cell.length_a   1.000
_cell.length_b   1.000
_cell.length_c   1.000
_cell.angle_alpha   90.00
_cell.angle_beta   90.00
_cell.angle_gamma   90.00
#
_symmetry.space_group_name_H-M   'P 1'
#
loop_
_entity.id
_entity.type
_entity.pdbx_description
1 polymer ?
#
loop_
_entity_poly.entity_id
_entity_poly.type
_entity_poly.pdbx_seq_one_letter_code
_entity_poly.pdbx_strand_id
1 'polypeptide(L)'
;MLGHGDEKGLILPPRIAPIQVVIVPIYKSDAEKETVLSSARSLEQELAKAGIRTHLDDRDNYTPGYKFNHWELRGVPVRINIGPKDISNGVVEIARRDDKEKMRGVSREGLTETISNLLETVQKAIFERALKFREENTVKAQTYDELKSILKEKSVFVEVFWDGNSEDEGKIKDECKATIRCLPFALNQEGAPKGKCMYTGRETSRKAIFAKAY
;
A
#
# COMPACT_ATOMS: atom_id res chain seq x y z
N MET A 1 -5.05 7.56 -3.67
CA MET A 1 -6.08 6.50 -3.62
C MET A 1 -5.74 5.32 -4.55
N LEU A 2 -5.29 5.59 -5.79
CA LEU A 2 -4.99 4.58 -6.82
C LEU A 2 -3.80 3.63 -6.56
N GLY A 3 -2.87 3.96 -5.65
CA GLY A 3 -1.60 3.20 -5.52
C GLY A 3 -1.64 1.95 -4.65
N HIS A 4 -2.63 1.80 -3.77
CA HIS A 4 -2.64 0.73 -2.76
C HIS A 4 -3.98 0.02 -2.59
N GLY A 5 -5.09 0.60 -3.08
CA GLY A 5 -6.42 0.02 -2.90
C GLY A 5 -6.59 -1.34 -3.57
N ASP A 6 -7.59 -2.08 -3.14
CA ASP A 6 -8.04 -3.33 -3.75
C ASP A 6 -9.56 -3.31 -3.96
N GLU A 7 -10.14 -4.43 -4.42
CA GLU A 7 -11.59 -4.60 -4.62
C GLU A 7 -12.44 -4.35 -3.36
N LYS A 8 -11.84 -4.41 -2.17
CA LYS A 8 -12.52 -4.13 -0.91
C LYS A 8 -12.42 -2.67 -0.47
N GLY A 9 -11.70 -1.82 -1.20
CA GLY A 9 -11.58 -0.40 -0.93
C GLY A 9 -10.15 0.06 -0.64
N LEU A 10 -10.03 1.03 0.27
CA LEU A 10 -8.76 1.67 0.56
C LEU A 10 -7.81 0.72 1.31
N ILE A 11 -6.51 0.89 1.07
CA ILE A 11 -5.44 0.38 1.92
C ILE A 11 -4.56 1.58 2.25
N LEU A 12 -4.57 2.02 3.50
CA LEU A 12 -3.82 3.19 3.93
C LEU A 12 -2.52 2.76 4.62
N PRO A 13 -1.36 3.31 4.22
CA PRO A 13 -0.14 3.17 4.99
C PRO A 13 -0.32 3.72 6.43
N PRO A 14 0.07 2.97 7.48
CA PRO A 14 -0.08 3.37 8.88
C PRO A 14 0.39 4.78 9.23
N ARG A 15 1.42 5.30 8.58
CA ARG A 15 1.95 6.65 8.86
C ARG A 15 1.00 7.77 8.43
N ILE A 16 0.12 7.53 7.46
CA ILE A 16 -0.84 8.53 6.95
C ILE A 16 -2.29 8.18 7.28
N ALA A 17 -2.56 6.99 7.81
CA ALA A 17 -3.90 6.55 8.16
C ALA A 17 -4.47 7.42 9.30
N PRO A 18 -5.64 8.08 9.14
CA PRO A 18 -6.25 8.87 10.22
C PRO A 18 -6.57 8.01 11.45
N ILE A 19 -7.00 6.78 11.20
CA ILE A 19 -7.18 5.72 12.20
C ILE A 19 -6.25 4.58 11.80
N GLN A 20 -5.32 4.23 12.68
CA GLN A 20 -4.37 3.13 12.50
C GLN A 20 -4.96 1.81 12.98
N VAL A 21 -5.66 1.87 14.12
CA VAL A 21 -6.28 0.70 14.76
C VAL A 21 -7.75 0.98 15.02
N VAL A 22 -8.61 0.05 14.62
CA VAL A 22 -10.01 0.04 15.05
C VAL A 22 -10.28 -1.14 15.97
N ILE A 23 -10.94 -0.90 17.10
CA ILE A 23 -11.35 -1.93 18.04
C ILE A 23 -12.83 -2.22 17.80
N VAL A 24 -13.16 -3.48 17.55
CA VAL A 24 -14.53 -3.94 17.34
C VAL A 24 -14.91 -4.91 18.47
N PRO A 25 -15.74 -4.47 19.44
CA PRO A 25 -16.27 -5.33 20.48
C PRO A 25 -17.31 -6.31 19.91
N ILE A 26 -17.27 -7.56 20.36
CA ILE A 26 -18.16 -8.64 19.92
C ILE A 26 -18.81 -9.28 21.15
N TYR A 27 -20.13 -9.11 21.28
CA TYR A 27 -20.94 -9.67 22.37
C TYR A 27 -22.32 -10.07 21.83
N LYS A 28 -23.03 -10.94 22.56
CA LYS A 28 -24.37 -11.42 22.20
C LYS A 28 -25.45 -11.07 23.23
N SER A 29 -25.06 -10.77 24.46
CA SER A 29 -25.98 -10.41 25.54
C SER A 29 -25.57 -9.11 26.23
N ASP A 30 -26.51 -8.47 26.91
CA ASP A 30 -26.24 -7.24 27.67
C ASP A 30 -25.27 -7.47 28.83
N ALA A 31 -25.27 -8.68 29.41
CA ALA A 31 -24.32 -9.07 30.46
C ALA A 31 -22.86 -9.11 29.94
N GLU A 32 -22.66 -9.61 28.71
CA GLU A 32 -21.34 -9.60 28.06
C GLU A 32 -20.93 -8.18 27.62
N LYS A 33 -21.90 -7.36 27.18
CA LYS A 33 -21.67 -6.04 26.60
C LYS A 33 -20.82 -5.15 27.49
N GLU A 34 -21.19 -5.01 28.77
CA GLU A 34 -20.48 -4.11 29.69
C GLU A 34 -19.02 -4.56 29.91
N THR A 35 -18.82 -5.87 30.10
CA THR A 35 -17.48 -6.45 30.28
C THR A 35 -16.60 -6.21 29.05
N VAL A 36 -17.16 -6.43 27.86
CA VAL A 36 -16.43 -6.27 26.59
C VAL A 36 -16.12 -4.81 26.31
N LEU A 37 -17.09 -3.90 26.50
CA LEU A 37 -16.88 -2.47 26.27
C LEU A 37 -15.87 -1.87 27.26
N SER A 38 -15.91 -2.27 28.52
CA SER A 38 -14.91 -1.84 29.52
C SER A 38 -13.50 -2.25 29.10
N SER A 39 -13.31 -3.50 28.70
CA SER A 39 -12.01 -4.00 28.22
C SER A 39 -11.54 -3.28 26.95
N ALA A 40 -12.46 -3.05 26.00
CA ALA A 40 -12.19 -2.35 24.75
C ALA A 40 -11.80 -0.88 24.97
N ARG A 41 -12.46 -0.17 25.90
CA ARG A 41 -12.11 1.21 26.28
C ARG A 41 -10.75 1.28 26.96
N SER A 42 -10.42 0.32 27.83
CA SER A 42 -9.07 0.24 28.42
C SER A 42 -8.01 0.08 27.33
N LEU A 43 -8.24 -0.82 26.36
CA LEU A 43 -7.33 -1.02 25.25
C LEU A 43 -7.18 0.23 24.37
N GLU A 44 -8.28 0.91 24.06
CA GLU A 44 -8.25 2.16 23.31
C GLU A 44 -7.35 3.20 23.99
N GLN A 45 -7.49 3.38 25.30
CA GLN A 45 -6.68 4.32 26.08
C GLN A 45 -5.21 3.93 26.12
N GLU A 46 -4.89 2.64 26.29
CA GLU A 46 -3.51 2.16 26.30
C GLU A 46 -2.80 2.39 24.96
N LEU A 47 -3.47 2.09 23.85
CA LEU A 47 -2.94 2.33 22.51
C LEU A 47 -2.81 3.84 22.23
N ALA A 48 -3.81 4.63 22.61
CA ALA A 48 -3.77 6.08 22.45
C ALA A 48 -2.62 6.72 23.25
N LYS A 49 -2.34 6.25 24.48
CA LYS A 49 -1.20 6.70 25.30
C LYS A 49 0.15 6.40 24.64
N ALA A 50 0.22 5.36 23.81
CA ALA A 50 1.40 5.04 23.03
C ALA A 50 1.49 5.79 21.69
N GLY A 51 0.59 6.74 21.44
CA GLY A 51 0.57 7.54 20.21
C GLY A 51 -0.08 6.84 19.01
N ILE A 52 -0.72 5.69 19.23
CA ILE A 52 -1.41 4.94 18.17
C ILE A 52 -2.82 5.52 18.00
N ARG A 53 -3.11 6.02 16.79
CA ARG A 53 -4.42 6.59 16.46
C ARG A 53 -5.47 5.50 16.41
N THR A 54 -6.21 5.37 17.49
CA THR A 54 -7.13 4.26 17.75
C THR A 54 -8.56 4.75 17.78
N HIS A 55 -9.50 3.91 17.35
CA HIS A 55 -10.93 4.19 17.41
C HIS A 55 -11.70 2.95 17.87
N LEU A 56 -12.53 3.09 18.90
CA LEU A 56 -13.50 2.09 19.30
C LEU A 56 -14.82 2.24 18.51
N ASP A 57 -15.24 1.16 17.85
CA ASP A 57 -16.56 1.11 17.19
C ASP A 57 -17.58 0.39 18.08
N ASP A 58 -18.18 1.14 19.01
CA ASP A 58 -19.18 0.65 19.98
C ASP A 58 -20.64 0.78 19.50
N ARG A 59 -20.87 1.16 18.23
CA ARG A 59 -22.21 1.28 17.64
C ARG A 59 -23.00 -0.02 17.77
N ASP A 60 -24.11 -0.01 18.47
CA ASP A 60 -24.90 -1.22 18.77
C ASP A 60 -25.92 -1.58 17.68
N ASN A 61 -26.25 -0.62 16.81
CA ASN A 61 -27.17 -0.80 15.68
C ASN A 61 -26.56 -1.58 14.49
N TYR A 62 -25.30 -2.01 14.57
CA TYR A 62 -24.60 -2.71 13.50
C TYR A 62 -24.00 -4.04 13.95
N THR A 63 -24.14 -5.06 13.10
CA THR A 63 -23.50 -6.36 13.33
C THR A 63 -21.97 -6.24 13.22
N PRO A 64 -21.19 -7.11 13.90
CA PRO A 64 -19.73 -7.14 13.75
C PRO A 64 -19.29 -7.25 12.29
N GLY A 65 -19.98 -8.07 11.49
CA GLY A 65 -19.68 -8.23 10.06
C GLY A 65 -19.85 -6.93 9.26
N TYR A 66 -20.86 -6.12 9.58
CA TYR A 66 -21.02 -4.80 8.98
C TYR A 66 -19.85 -3.87 9.35
N LYS A 67 -19.48 -3.83 10.63
CA LYS A 67 -18.35 -3.02 11.12
C LYS A 67 -17.05 -3.42 10.44
N PHE A 68 -16.81 -4.72 10.29
CA PHE A 68 -15.62 -5.24 9.61
C PHE A 68 -15.50 -4.70 8.19
N ASN A 69 -16.58 -4.80 7.40
CA ASN A 69 -16.62 -4.28 6.04
C ASN A 69 -16.44 -2.75 6.03
N HIS A 70 -17.16 -2.03 6.90
CA HIS A 70 -17.08 -0.57 7.00
C HIS A 70 -15.63 -0.08 7.18
N TRP A 71 -14.86 -0.71 8.06
CA TRP A 71 -13.48 -0.32 8.31
C TRP A 71 -12.48 -0.86 7.28
N GLU A 72 -12.75 -2.03 6.69
CA GLU A 72 -11.98 -2.54 5.55
C GLU A 72 -12.10 -1.59 4.35
N LEU A 73 -13.30 -1.10 4.05
CA LEU A 73 -13.56 -0.15 2.96
C LEU A 73 -12.82 1.18 3.16
N ARG A 74 -12.77 1.67 4.40
CA ARG A 74 -12.05 2.90 4.77
C ARG A 74 -10.54 2.71 4.88
N GLY A 75 -10.05 1.47 4.80
CA GLY A 75 -8.63 1.15 4.77
C GLY A 75 -7.90 1.31 6.08
N VAL A 76 -8.58 1.11 7.21
CA VAL A 76 -7.92 1.09 8.53
C VAL A 76 -6.90 -0.05 8.55
N PRO A 77 -5.61 0.21 8.82
CA PRO A 77 -4.54 -0.78 8.70
C PRO A 77 -4.75 -2.05 9.53
N VAL A 78 -5.17 -1.88 10.79
CA VAL A 78 -5.30 -2.96 11.77
C VAL A 78 -6.67 -2.90 12.43
N ARG A 79 -7.35 -4.04 12.51
CA ARG A 79 -8.58 -4.21 13.29
C ARG A 79 -8.32 -5.19 14.43
N ILE A 80 -8.70 -4.81 15.64
CA ILE A 80 -8.69 -5.68 16.81
C ILE A 80 -10.12 -6.08 17.12
N ASN A 81 -10.39 -7.37 17.19
CA ASN A 81 -11.66 -7.91 17.63
C ASN A 81 -11.51 -8.41 19.07
N ILE A 82 -12.46 -8.06 19.92
CA ILE A 82 -12.47 -8.47 21.33
C ILE A 82 -13.86 -8.98 21.71
N GLY A 83 -13.94 -10.24 22.13
CA GLY A 83 -15.15 -10.84 22.67
C GLY A 83 -14.96 -11.40 24.08
N PRO A 84 -16.04 -11.90 24.71
CA PRO A 84 -16.00 -12.42 26.08
C PRO A 84 -15.00 -13.57 26.24
N LYS A 85 -14.90 -14.45 25.23
CA LYS A 85 -13.93 -15.55 25.23
C LYS A 85 -12.49 -15.05 25.17
N ASP A 86 -12.22 -13.99 24.42
CA ASP A 86 -10.87 -13.45 24.28
C ASP A 86 -10.43 -12.79 25.60
N ILE A 87 -11.35 -12.09 26.26
CA ILE A 87 -11.14 -11.49 27.59
C ILE A 87 -10.81 -12.55 28.64
N SER A 88 -11.60 -13.63 28.73
CA SER A 88 -11.35 -14.70 29.71
C SER A 88 -10.01 -15.39 29.50
N ASN A 89 -9.47 -15.38 28.29
CA ASN A 89 -8.17 -15.97 27.95
C ASN A 89 -7.03 -14.94 27.95
N GLY A 90 -7.30 -13.65 28.20
CA GLY A 90 -6.29 -12.61 28.15
C GLY A 90 -5.69 -12.38 26.77
N VAL A 91 -6.47 -12.57 25.70
CA VAL A 91 -6.02 -12.45 24.30
C VAL A 91 -6.94 -11.55 23.47
N VAL A 92 -6.55 -11.30 22.21
CA VAL A 92 -7.37 -10.64 21.18
C VAL A 92 -7.20 -11.33 19.81
N GLU A 93 -8.11 -11.04 18.87
CA GLU A 93 -7.89 -11.33 17.44
C GLU A 93 -7.51 -10.04 16.71
N ILE A 94 -6.44 -10.09 15.91
CA ILE A 94 -5.97 -9.00 15.06
C ILE A 94 -6.21 -9.37 13.60
N ALA A 95 -6.77 -8.45 12.82
CA ALA A 95 -6.93 -8.58 11.38
C ALA A 95 -6.20 -7.44 10.66
N ARG A 96 -5.35 -7.79 9.70
CA ARG A 96 -4.62 -6.85 8.85
C ARG A 96 -5.42 -6.49 7.61
N ARG A 97 -5.29 -5.24 7.16
CA ARG A 97 -5.99 -4.76 5.96
C ARG A 97 -5.24 -5.03 4.66
N ASP A 98 -3.92 -5.01 4.69
CA ASP A 98 -3.06 -5.06 3.51
C ASP A 98 -3.01 -6.45 2.87
N ASP A 99 -2.98 -7.52 3.67
CA ASP A 99 -2.88 -8.92 3.24
C ASP A 99 -4.03 -9.82 3.71
N LYS A 100 -4.95 -9.29 4.54
CA LYS A 100 -6.12 -9.99 5.10
C LYS A 100 -5.77 -11.10 6.08
N GLU A 101 -4.53 -11.13 6.58
CA GLU A 101 -4.11 -12.06 7.62
C GLU A 101 -4.88 -11.83 8.92
N LYS A 102 -5.20 -12.91 9.62
CA LYS A 102 -5.85 -12.88 10.94
C LYS A 102 -5.01 -13.64 11.95
N MET A 103 -4.56 -12.94 12.97
CA MET A 103 -3.81 -13.49 14.09
C MET A 103 -4.77 -13.67 15.26
N ARG A 104 -4.95 -14.91 15.71
CA ARG A 104 -5.84 -15.25 16.84
C ARG A 104 -5.02 -15.58 18.08
N GLY A 105 -5.58 -15.29 19.26
CA GLY A 105 -4.92 -15.62 20.52
C GLY A 105 -3.69 -14.75 20.79
N VAL A 106 -3.66 -13.52 20.26
CA VAL A 106 -2.56 -12.59 20.52
C VAL A 106 -2.69 -12.10 21.95
N SER A 107 -1.63 -12.25 22.75
CA SER A 107 -1.65 -11.86 24.17
C SER A 107 -2.03 -10.39 24.34
N ARG A 108 -2.84 -10.13 25.37
CA ARG A 108 -3.19 -8.76 25.78
C ARG A 108 -2.01 -8.07 26.48
N GLU A 109 -1.16 -8.84 27.14
CA GLU A 109 0.10 -8.39 27.71
C GLU A 109 1.10 -8.07 26.60
N GLY A 110 1.72 -6.89 26.64
CA GLY A 110 2.63 -6.44 25.57
C GLY A 110 1.95 -6.10 24.24
N LEU A 111 0.61 -6.02 24.21
CA LEU A 111 -0.14 -5.79 22.97
C LEU A 111 0.22 -4.44 22.31
N THR A 112 0.47 -3.40 23.10
CA THR A 112 0.85 -2.09 22.58
C THR A 112 2.13 -2.12 21.73
N GLU A 113 3.17 -2.81 22.22
CA GLU A 113 4.41 -3.00 21.47
C GLU A 113 4.20 -3.87 20.23
N THR A 114 3.41 -4.94 20.39
CA THR A 114 3.02 -5.83 19.27
C THR A 114 2.35 -5.05 18.15
N ILE A 115 1.39 -4.19 18.47
CA ILE A 115 0.67 -3.35 17.51
C ILE A 115 1.61 -2.32 16.88
N SER A 116 2.48 -1.68 17.65
CA SER A 116 3.46 -0.72 17.13
C SER A 116 4.37 -1.37 16.06
N ASN A 117 4.93 -2.55 16.38
CA ASN A 117 5.77 -3.31 15.45
C ASN A 117 4.99 -3.81 14.23
N LEU A 118 3.73 -4.20 14.43
CA LEU A 118 2.84 -4.59 13.33
C LEU A 118 2.57 -3.42 12.38
N LEU A 119 2.35 -2.21 12.88
CA LEU A 119 2.13 -1.03 12.04
C LEU A 119 3.37 -0.71 11.18
N GLU A 120 4.59 -0.85 11.70
CA GLU A 120 5.80 -0.71 10.88
C GLU A 120 5.93 -1.83 9.84
N THR A 121 5.56 -3.05 10.20
CA THR A 121 5.53 -4.19 9.27
C THR A 121 4.55 -3.96 8.11
N VAL A 122 3.32 -3.52 8.42
CA VAL A 122 2.30 -3.18 7.42
C VAL A 122 2.75 -2.02 6.54
N GLN A 123 3.37 -0.98 7.12
CA GLN A 123 3.93 0.14 6.37
C GLN A 123 4.98 -0.33 5.35
N LYS A 124 5.88 -1.21 5.77
CA LYS A 124 6.93 -1.78 4.91
C LYS A 124 6.34 -2.68 3.82
N ALA A 125 5.41 -3.56 4.17
CA ALA A 125 4.76 -4.48 3.23
C ALA A 125 4.03 -3.73 2.11
N ILE A 126 3.31 -2.65 2.44
CA ILE A 126 2.62 -1.81 1.44
C ILE A 126 3.63 -1.16 0.48
N PHE A 127 4.76 -0.66 1.01
CA PHE A 127 5.83 -0.08 0.19
C PHE A 127 6.48 -1.12 -0.73
N GLU A 128 6.89 -2.26 -0.18
CA GLU A 128 7.54 -3.35 -0.94
C GLU A 128 6.63 -3.87 -2.06
N ARG A 129 5.33 -4.02 -1.79
CA ARG A 129 4.35 -4.39 -2.81
C ARG A 129 4.27 -3.37 -3.95
N ALA A 130 4.22 -2.07 -3.62
CA ALA A 130 4.17 -1.01 -4.62
C ALA A 130 5.48 -0.88 -5.41
N LEU A 131 6.62 -1.07 -4.75
CA LEU A 131 7.95 -1.08 -5.37
C LEU A 131 8.06 -2.22 -6.38
N LYS A 132 7.72 -3.44 -5.96
CA LYS A 132 7.71 -4.63 -6.81
C LYS A 132 6.78 -4.45 -8.02
N PHE A 133 5.57 -3.94 -7.80
CA PHE A 133 4.64 -3.65 -8.89
C PHE A 133 5.24 -2.69 -9.92
N ARG A 134 5.89 -1.60 -9.47
CA ARG A 134 6.56 -0.64 -10.36
C ARG A 134 7.68 -1.31 -11.16
N GLU A 135 8.49 -2.15 -10.50
CA GLU A 135 9.60 -2.86 -11.15
C GLU A 135 9.12 -3.86 -12.19
N GLU A 136 8.11 -4.67 -11.87
CA GLU A 136 7.48 -5.62 -12.80
C GLU A 136 6.80 -4.92 -13.99
N ASN A 137 6.35 -3.67 -13.80
CA ASN A 137 5.75 -2.83 -14.84
C ASN A 137 6.72 -1.79 -15.41
N THR A 138 8.03 -2.00 -15.27
CA THR A 138 9.07 -1.23 -15.95
C THR A 138 9.88 -2.18 -16.84
N VAL A 139 9.67 -2.10 -18.15
CA VAL A 139 10.32 -2.96 -19.14
C VAL A 139 11.38 -2.19 -19.92
N LYS A 140 12.27 -2.89 -20.62
CA LYS A 140 13.31 -2.27 -21.45
C LYS A 140 12.96 -2.38 -22.93
N ALA A 141 13.32 -1.37 -23.71
CA ALA A 141 13.31 -1.42 -25.18
C ALA A 141 14.65 -0.94 -25.74
N GLN A 142 15.11 -1.58 -26.81
CA GLN A 142 16.36 -1.25 -27.50
C GLN A 142 16.11 -0.49 -28.80
N THR A 143 14.92 -0.63 -29.39
CA THR A 143 14.56 -0.01 -30.67
C THR A 143 13.26 0.76 -30.56
N TYR A 144 13.06 1.71 -31.49
CA TYR A 144 11.81 2.46 -31.56
C TYR A 144 10.59 1.58 -31.86
N ASP A 145 10.75 0.51 -32.65
CA ASP A 145 9.66 -0.44 -32.94
C ASP A 145 9.27 -1.28 -31.71
N GLU A 146 10.23 -1.70 -30.90
CA GLU A 146 9.96 -2.35 -29.61
C GLU A 146 9.18 -1.43 -28.67
N LEU A 147 9.60 -0.16 -28.55
CA LEU A 147 8.92 0.82 -27.72
C LEU A 147 7.46 1.02 -28.18
N LYS A 148 7.24 1.18 -29.49
CA LYS A 148 5.88 1.27 -30.07
C LYS A 148 5.04 0.04 -29.75
N SER A 149 5.59 -1.16 -29.92
CA SER A 149 4.88 -2.42 -29.65
C SER A 149 4.47 -2.52 -28.18
N ILE A 150 5.42 -2.30 -27.26
CA ILE A 150 5.19 -2.34 -25.81
C ILE A 150 4.10 -1.36 -25.39
N LEU A 151 4.19 -0.11 -25.86
CA LEU A 151 3.23 0.94 -25.48
C LEU A 151 1.85 0.75 -26.10
N LYS A 152 1.73 0.00 -27.22
CA LYS A 152 0.44 -0.35 -27.82
C LYS A 152 -0.26 -1.44 -27.03
N GLU A 153 0.49 -2.45 -26.58
CA GLU A 153 -0.06 -3.63 -25.91
C GLU A 153 -0.28 -3.43 -24.41
N LYS A 154 0.59 -2.65 -23.75
CA LYS A 154 0.65 -2.56 -22.29
C LYS A 154 0.71 -1.11 -21.82
N SER A 155 0.14 -0.86 -20.65
CA SER A 155 0.28 0.41 -19.93
C SER A 155 1.39 0.30 -18.89
N VAL A 156 2.64 0.40 -19.35
CA VAL A 156 3.86 0.21 -18.54
C VAL A 156 4.86 1.34 -18.74
N PHE A 157 5.85 1.41 -17.85
CA PHE A 157 7.05 2.22 -18.06
C PHE A 157 8.03 1.51 -18.97
N VAL A 158 8.72 2.26 -19.84
CA VAL A 158 9.72 1.73 -20.77
C VAL A 158 11.05 2.45 -20.56
N GLU A 159 12.04 1.74 -20.03
CA GLU A 159 13.42 2.19 -19.92
C GLU A 159 14.13 2.02 -21.27
N VAL A 160 14.75 3.10 -21.75
CA VAL A 160 15.50 3.12 -23.01
C VAL A 160 16.79 3.93 -22.88
N PHE A 161 17.77 3.63 -23.72
CA PHE A 161 18.85 4.56 -24.01
C PHE A 161 18.31 5.71 -24.87
N TRP A 162 18.65 6.95 -24.49
CA TRP A 162 18.06 8.15 -25.08
C TRP A 162 19.08 9.27 -25.28
N ASP A 163 19.38 9.55 -26.54
CA ASP A 163 20.20 10.69 -26.99
C ASP A 163 19.40 11.69 -27.85
N GLY A 164 18.08 11.56 -27.87
CA GLY A 164 17.21 12.45 -28.64
C GLY A 164 17.06 13.83 -28.01
N ASN A 165 16.56 14.76 -28.81
CA ASN A 165 16.20 16.12 -28.42
C ASN A 165 14.68 16.28 -28.27
N SER A 166 14.21 17.52 -28.05
CA SER A 166 12.78 17.80 -27.89
C SER A 166 11.94 17.55 -29.15
N GLU A 167 12.53 17.66 -30.35
CA GLU A 167 11.85 17.34 -31.61
C GLU A 167 11.64 15.83 -31.74
N ASP A 168 12.66 15.03 -31.40
CA ASP A 168 12.59 13.57 -31.39
C ASP A 168 11.52 13.07 -30.40
N GLU A 169 11.47 13.65 -29.20
CA GLU A 169 10.42 13.36 -28.22
C GLU A 169 9.04 13.77 -28.74
N GLY A 170 8.93 14.90 -29.46
CA GLY A 170 7.69 15.36 -30.09
C GLY A 170 7.12 14.32 -31.06
N LYS A 171 7.96 13.73 -31.92
CA LYS A 171 7.54 12.66 -32.85
C LYS A 171 7.02 11.43 -32.12
N ILE A 172 7.73 10.99 -31.07
CA ILE A 172 7.30 9.86 -30.23
C ILE A 172 5.97 10.17 -29.54
N LYS A 173 5.78 11.41 -29.07
CA LYS A 173 4.52 11.84 -28.48
C LYS A 173 3.38 11.77 -29.49
N ASP A 174 3.59 12.22 -30.71
CA ASP A 174 2.55 12.24 -31.73
C ASP A 174 2.14 10.82 -32.16
N GLU A 175 3.12 9.94 -32.36
CA GLU A 175 2.92 8.56 -32.80
C GLU A 175 2.47 7.61 -31.68
N CYS A 176 3.07 7.70 -30.50
CA CYS A 176 2.90 6.74 -29.40
C CYS A 176 2.03 7.26 -28.25
N LYS A 177 1.73 8.57 -28.22
CA LYS A 177 1.12 9.29 -27.08
C LYS A 177 1.94 9.15 -25.79
N ALA A 178 3.24 8.90 -25.93
CA ALA A 178 4.18 8.73 -24.81
C ALA A 178 5.20 9.86 -24.80
N THR A 179 5.60 10.26 -23.60
CA THR A 179 6.64 11.27 -23.36
C THR A 179 7.63 10.74 -22.33
N ILE A 180 8.76 11.41 -22.19
CA ILE A 180 9.69 11.15 -21.11
C ILE A 180 9.00 11.49 -19.78
N ARG A 181 9.06 10.56 -18.83
CA ARG A 181 8.57 10.72 -17.46
C ARG A 181 9.67 11.24 -16.56
N CYS A 182 10.87 10.69 -16.73
CA CYS A 182 12.06 11.14 -16.03
C CYS A 182 13.33 10.60 -16.70
N LEU A 183 14.46 11.20 -16.32
CA LEU A 183 15.81 10.68 -16.52
C LEU A 183 16.30 10.20 -15.13
N PRO A 184 16.24 8.90 -14.81
CA PRO A 184 16.49 8.45 -13.44
C PRO A 184 17.94 8.72 -13.02
N PHE A 185 18.15 9.48 -11.94
CA PHE A 185 19.51 9.82 -11.48
C PHE A 185 20.37 8.58 -11.24
N ALA A 186 19.82 7.54 -10.61
CA ALA A 186 20.52 6.29 -10.33
C ALA A 186 21.02 5.55 -11.60
N LEU A 187 20.40 5.80 -12.75
CA LEU A 187 20.77 5.17 -14.04
C LEU A 187 21.70 6.05 -14.89
N ASN A 188 21.94 7.30 -14.49
CA ASN A 188 22.61 8.33 -15.27
C ASN A 188 23.82 8.92 -14.53
N GLN A 189 24.47 8.14 -13.65
CA GLN A 189 25.67 8.54 -12.93
C GLN A 189 26.93 8.40 -13.79
N GLU A 190 28.04 8.99 -13.34
CA GLU A 190 29.35 8.80 -13.97
C GLU A 190 29.73 7.31 -14.00
N GLY A 191 30.20 6.82 -15.15
CA GLY A 191 30.48 5.40 -15.36
C GLY A 191 29.27 4.53 -15.68
N ALA A 192 28.07 5.11 -15.88
CA ALA A 192 26.90 4.36 -16.30
C ALA A 192 27.13 3.59 -17.63
N PRO A 193 26.56 2.38 -17.78
CA PRO A 193 26.72 1.58 -18.99
C PRO A 193 26.26 2.35 -20.23
N LYS A 194 27.02 2.22 -21.33
CA LYS A 194 26.66 2.79 -22.62
C LYS A 194 25.79 1.82 -23.43
N GLY A 195 24.96 2.39 -24.30
CA GLY A 195 24.18 1.67 -25.28
C GLY A 195 23.80 2.56 -26.45
N LYS A 196 23.09 2.01 -27.44
CA LYS A 196 22.60 2.80 -28.57
C LYS A 196 21.25 3.42 -28.22
N CYS A 197 21.11 4.71 -28.50
CA CYS A 197 19.84 5.42 -28.42
C CYS A 197 18.79 4.70 -29.27
N MET A 198 17.64 4.38 -28.66
CA MET A 198 16.58 3.60 -29.30
C MET A 198 15.98 4.29 -30.53
N TYR A 199 16.16 5.61 -30.65
CA TYR A 199 15.61 6.44 -31.72
C TYR A 199 16.68 6.88 -32.73
N THR A 200 17.76 7.52 -32.26
CA THR A 200 18.78 8.11 -33.15
C THR A 200 19.89 7.12 -33.53
N GLY A 201 19.99 5.97 -32.86
CA GLY A 201 21.04 4.97 -33.06
C GLY A 201 22.43 5.37 -32.54
N ARG A 202 22.62 6.61 -32.10
CA ARG A 202 23.90 7.10 -31.54
C ARG A 202 24.19 6.47 -30.19
N GLU A 203 25.48 6.30 -29.87
CA GLU A 203 25.90 5.78 -28.56
C GLU A 203 25.65 6.82 -27.46
N THR A 204 25.12 6.37 -26.32
CA THR A 204 24.87 7.21 -25.15
C THR A 204 24.89 6.38 -23.87
N SER A 205 25.31 6.98 -22.76
CA SER A 205 25.09 6.43 -21.41
C SER A 205 23.76 6.89 -20.81
N ARG A 206 23.06 7.83 -21.47
CA ARG A 206 21.85 8.44 -20.93
C ARG A 206 20.65 7.52 -21.09
N LYS A 207 19.93 7.30 -20.00
CA LYS A 207 18.70 6.50 -19.95
C LYS A 207 17.49 7.35 -19.58
N ALA A 208 16.38 7.09 -20.26
CA ALA A 208 15.09 7.74 -20.03
C ALA A 208 14.01 6.71 -19.76
N ILE A 209 12.99 7.11 -19.01
CA ILE A 209 11.75 6.35 -18.83
C ILE A 209 10.66 7.01 -19.68
N PHE A 210 10.11 6.27 -20.64
CA PHE A 210 8.92 6.66 -21.41
C PHE A 210 7.67 5.98 -20.88
N ALA A 211 6.54 6.67 -20.93
CA ALA A 211 5.21 6.07 -20.75
C ALA A 211 4.13 6.98 -21.33
N LYS A 212 2.92 6.45 -21.52
CA LYS A 212 1.72 7.25 -21.77
C LYS A 212 1.38 8.08 -20.53
N ALA A 213 0.84 9.28 -20.74
CA ALA A 213 0.38 10.14 -19.64
C ALA A 213 -0.98 9.67 -19.15
N TYR A 214 -1.29 9.96 -17.89
CA TYR A 214 -2.65 9.84 -17.33
C TYR A 214 -3.59 10.87 -17.95
#